data_AF-A0A937ALW7-F1
#
_entry.id   AF-A0A937ALW7-F1
#
_cell.length_a   1.000
_cell.length_b   1.000
_cell.length_c   1.000
_cell.angle_alpha   90.00
_cell.angle_beta   90.00
_cell.angle_gamma   90.00
#
_symmetry.space_group_name_H-M   'P 1'
#
loop_
_entity.id
_entity.type
_entity.pdbx_description
1 polymer ?
#
loop_
_entity_poly.entity_id
_entity_poly.type
_entity_poly.pdbx_seq_one_letter_code
_entity_poly.pdbx_strand_id
1 'polypeptide(L)' 'MLRIRQTLLLLLVTLMVQAQTGLDAKLGIDPKVKIGKLSNGLTYYLRKNVEPKNRAELR' A
#
# COMPACT_ATOMS: atom_id res chain seq x y z
N MET A 1 7.75 47.04 -2.95
CA MET A 1 8.68 45.88 -2.77
C MET A 1 8.13 44.79 -1.84
N LEU A 2 7.53 45.12 -0.69
CA LEU A 2 7.10 44.12 0.31
C LEU A 2 6.03 43.13 -0.22
N ARG A 3 5.04 43.60 -0.97
CA ARG A 3 3.98 42.76 -1.56
C ARG A 3 4.52 41.74 -2.56
N ILE A 4 5.42 42.16 -3.44
CA ILE A 4 6.07 41.28 -4.44
C ILE A 4 6.87 40.16 -3.76
N ARG A 5 7.58 40.48 -2.67
CA ARG A 5 8.31 39.48 -1.88
C ARG A 5 7.38 38.46 -1.23
N GLN A 6 6.24 38.91 -0.71
CA GLN A 6 5.23 38.02 -0.13
C GLN A 6 4.61 37.11 -1.18
N THR A 7 4.30 37.62 -2.37
CA THR A 7 3.77 36.81 -3.49
C THR A 7 4.79 35.78 -3.97
N LEU A 8 6.07 36.16 -4.09
CA LEU A 8 7.15 35.24 -4.44
C LEU A 8 7.36 34.15 -3.38
N LEU A 9 7.27 34.52 -2.09
CA LEU A 9 7.38 33.58 -0.99
C LEU A 9 6.22 32.56 -1.02
N LEU A 10 4.99 33.03 -1.26
CA LEU A 10 3.83 32.15 -1.37
C LEU A 10 3.95 31.17 -2.54
N LEU A 11 4.41 31.66 -3.70
CA LEU A 11 4.64 30.84 -4.89
C LEU A 11 5.70 29.76 -4.63
N LEU A 12 6.80 30.11 -3.94
CA LEU A 12 7.86 29.16 -3.59
C LEU A 12 7.34 28.04 -2.67
N VAL A 13 6.48 28.36 -1.70
CA VAL A 13 5.89 27.37 -0.79
C VAL A 13 5.02 26.37 -1.56
N THR A 14 4.22 26.82 -2.54
CA THR A 14 3.35 25.91 -3.32
C THR A 14 4.12 24.87 -4.13
N LEU A 15 5.34 25.17 -4.58
CA LEU A 15 6.18 24.24 -5.33
C LEU A 15 6.77 23.12 -4.47
N MET A 16 6.78 23.29 -3.15
CA MET A 16 7.34 22.34 -2.18
C MET A 16 6.28 21.39 -1.60
N VAL A 17 4.99 21.62 -1.89
CA VAL A 17 3.88 20.77 -1.39
C VAL A 17 3.70 19.58 -2.34
N GLN A 18 4.53 18.55 -2.18
CA GLN A 18 4.29 17.22 -2.76
C GLN A 18 3.76 16.32 -1.64
N ALA A 19 2.46 16.03 -1.64
CA ALA A 19 1.85 15.07 -0.72
C ALA A 19 1.79 13.67 -1.35
N GLN A 20 1.90 12.62 -0.50
CA GLN A 20 1.74 11.18 -0.78
C GLN A 20 1.92 10.75 -2.25
N THR A 21 3.15 10.43 -2.63
CA THR A 21 3.44 9.78 -3.92
C THR A 21 3.10 8.28 -3.85
N GLY A 22 2.54 7.73 -4.94
CA GLY A 22 2.38 6.28 -5.08
C GLY A 22 1.09 5.69 -4.51
N LEU A 23 -0.04 6.41 -4.61
CA LEU A 23 -1.37 5.85 -4.28
C LEU A 23 -1.74 4.63 -5.15
N ASP A 24 -1.18 4.55 -6.36
CA ASP A 24 -1.34 3.40 -7.26
C ASP A 24 -0.35 2.25 -6.96
N ALA A 25 0.56 2.44 -5.99
CA ALA A 25 1.50 1.40 -5.62
C ALA A 25 0.73 0.23 -5.01
N LYS A 26 0.82 -0.93 -5.64
CA LYS A 26 0.26 -2.16 -5.08
C LYS A 26 0.96 -2.47 -3.77
N LEU A 27 0.16 -2.62 -2.71
CA LEU A 27 0.64 -3.17 -1.46
C LEU A 27 1.28 -4.54 -1.72
N GLY A 28 2.48 -4.72 -1.16
CA GLY A 28 3.14 -6.01 -1.19
C GLY A 28 2.29 -7.07 -0.49
N ILE A 29 2.38 -8.29 -0.97
CA ILE A 29 1.75 -9.45 -0.32
C ILE A 29 2.63 -9.86 0.87
N ASP A 30 2.00 -10.22 2.00
CA ASP A 30 2.72 -10.77 3.15
C ASP A 30 3.53 -12.01 2.71
N PRO A 31 4.87 -12.02 2.91
CA PRO A 31 5.73 -13.12 2.45
C PRO A 31 5.41 -14.47 3.09
N LYS A 32 4.63 -14.49 4.18
CA LYS A 32 4.16 -15.72 4.83
C LYS A 32 2.96 -16.35 4.12
N VAL A 33 2.35 -15.64 3.16
CA VAL A 33 1.23 -16.15 2.36
C VAL A 33 1.78 -16.90 1.15
N LYS A 34 1.38 -18.15 1.00
CA LYS A 34 1.62 -18.95 -0.20
C LYS A 34 0.43 -18.81 -1.15
N ILE A 35 0.71 -18.55 -2.41
CA ILE A 35 -0.32 -18.35 -3.45
C ILE A 35 -0.09 -19.37 -4.55
N GLY A 36 -1.16 -19.99 -5.02
CA GLY A 36 -1.11 -20.93 -6.14
C GLY A 36 -2.43 -21.01 -6.89
N LYS A 37 -2.44 -21.78 -7.97
CA LYS A 37 -3.62 -22.02 -8.81
C LYS A 37 -3.81 -23.52 -8.99
N LEU A 38 -5.02 -23.99 -8.77
CA LEU A 38 -5.42 -25.38 -8.99
C LEU A 38 -5.61 -25.64 -10.50
N SER A 39 -5.59 -26.91 -10.90
CA SER A 39 -5.76 -27.32 -12.31
C SER A 39 -7.12 -26.88 -12.89
N ASN A 40 -8.15 -26.79 -12.06
CA ASN A 40 -9.47 -26.27 -12.43
C ASN A 40 -9.54 -24.74 -12.51
N GLY A 41 -8.41 -24.05 -12.29
CA GLY A 41 -8.30 -22.61 -12.42
C GLY A 41 -8.56 -21.80 -11.15
N LEU A 42 -8.94 -22.43 -10.03
CA LEU A 42 -9.15 -21.73 -8.77
C LEU A 42 -7.81 -21.28 -8.15
N THR A 43 -7.72 -20.01 -7.75
CA THR A 43 -6.56 -19.46 -7.03
C THR A 43 -6.77 -19.65 -5.52
N TYR A 44 -5.76 -20.14 -4.81
CA TYR A 44 -5.78 -20.27 -3.36
C TYR A 44 -4.70 -19.42 -2.69
N TYR A 45 -4.99 -18.99 -1.48
CA TYR A 45 -4.09 -18.26 -0.59
C TYR A 45 -3.99 -19.03 0.72
N LEU A 46 -2.79 -19.46 1.09
CA LEU A 46 -2.54 -20.22 2.31
C LEU A 46 -1.61 -19.45 3.24
N ARG A 47 -2.08 -19.21 4.47
CA ARG A 47 -1.30 -18.62 5.55
C ARG A 47 -1.25 -19.58 6.73
N LYS A 48 -0.05 -19.84 7.25
CA LYS A 48 0.12 -20.62 8.47
C LYS A 48 -0.12 -19.73 9.69
N ASN A 49 -1.13 -20.08 10.48
CA ASN A 49 -1.36 -19.49 11.79
C ASN A 49 -0.97 -20.52 12.86
N VAL A 50 -0.33 -20.06 13.94
CA VAL A 50 0.07 -20.93 15.06
C VAL A 50 -1.08 -21.09 16.07
N GLU A 51 -1.94 -20.07 16.16
CA GLU A 51 -3.04 -20.02 17.12
C GLU A 51 -4.36 -19.60 16.45
N PRO A 52 -5.50 -20.13 16.93
CA PRO A 52 -5.60 -21.22 17.91
C PRO A 52 -5.13 -22.55 17.32
N LYS A 53 -4.57 -23.42 18.17
CA LYS A 53 -4.05 -24.72 17.75
C LYS A 53 -5.17 -25.59 17.16
N ASN A 54 -4.81 -26.45 16.21
CA ASN A 54 -5.71 -27.44 15.58
C ASN A 54 -6.97 -26.81 14.94
N ARG A 55 -6.86 -25.58 14.43
CA ARG A 55 -7.94 -24.89 13.74
C ARG A 55 -7.47 -24.36 12.39
N ALA A 56 -8.34 -24.49 11.41
CA ALA A 56 -8.23 -23.84 10.12
C ALA A 56 -9.50 -23.01 9.86
N GLU A 57 -9.39 -22.00 9.03
CA GLU A 57 -10.52 -21.18 8.60
C GLU A 57 -10.49 -21.07 7.08
N LEU A 58 -11.65 -21.22 6.46
CA LEU A 58 -11.85 -21.09 5.01
C LEU A 58 -12.67 -19.83 4.75
N ARG A 59 -12.21 -19.00 3.82
CA ARG A 59 -12.84 -17.75 3.40
C ARG A 59 -12.86 -17.67 1.88
#